data_AF-A0A101HT30-F1
#
_entry.id   AF-A0A101HT30-F1
#
_cell.length_a   1.000
_cell.length_b   1.000
_cell.length_c   1.000
_cell.angle_alpha   90.00
_cell.angle_beta   90.00
_cell.angle_gamma   90.00
#
_symmetry.space_group_name_H-M   'P 1'
#
loop_
_entity.id
_entity.type
_entity.pdbx_description
1 polymer ?
#
loop_
_entity_poly.entity_id
_entity_poly.type
_entity_poly.pdbx_seq_one_letter_code
_entity_poly.pdbx_strand_id
1 'polypeptide(L)'
;MSKTQSQYLDQAFAEELAKLLKIFIKKHKDYGKNNILDNGELGITFRINDKLRRLQNLASNGTEPKNESCYENWQDIAVYAIIAILLRDGRFKDLILDPQK
;
A
#
# COMPACT_ATOMS: atom_id res chain seq x y z
N MET A 1 -27.55 -2.48 7.02
CA MET A 1 -26.73 -2.42 8.25
C MET A 1 -26.01 -1.08 8.24
N SER A 2 -26.25 -0.25 9.25
CA SER A 2 -25.64 1.08 9.39
C SER A 2 -24.12 0.95 9.31
N LYS A 3 -23.48 1.63 8.35
CA LYS A 3 -22.03 1.86 8.40
C LYS A 3 -21.82 2.80 9.57
N THR A 4 -21.50 2.27 10.74
CA THR A 4 -21.07 3.10 11.88
C THR A 4 -19.81 3.83 11.41
N GLN A 5 -19.95 5.11 11.09
CA GLN A 5 -18.83 5.97 10.76
C GLN A 5 -17.95 6.08 12.01
N SER A 6 -16.64 6.02 11.83
CA SER A 6 -15.67 6.15 12.92
C SER A 6 -15.94 7.45 13.69
N GLN A 7 -16.05 7.35 15.02
CA GLN A 7 -16.28 8.51 15.89
C GLN A 7 -14.96 9.18 16.30
N TYR A 8 -13.87 8.40 16.33
CA TYR A 8 -12.56 8.84 16.78
C TYR A 8 -11.48 8.57 15.73
N LEU A 9 -10.37 9.32 15.79
CA LEU A 9 -9.30 9.28 14.78
C LEU A 9 -8.57 7.93 14.74
N ASP A 10 -8.34 7.30 15.88
CA ASP A 10 -7.74 5.98 16.02
C ASP A 10 -8.60 4.88 15.39
N GLN A 11 -9.93 5.00 15.49
CA GLN A 11 -10.87 4.10 14.81
C GLN A 11 -10.76 4.25 13.28
N ALA A 12 -10.78 5.49 12.78
CA ALA A 12 -10.61 5.75 11.36
C ALA A 12 -9.25 5.26 10.84
N PHE A 13 -8.19 5.44 11.62
CA PHE A 13 -6.86 4.95 11.30
C PHE A 13 -6.83 3.42 11.23
N ALA A 14 -7.42 2.72 12.20
CA ALA A 14 -7.53 1.26 12.20
C ALA A 14 -8.34 0.74 10.99
N GLU A 15 -9.43 1.42 10.62
CA GLU A 15 -10.21 1.11 9.42
C GLU A 15 -9.37 1.22 8.14
N GLU A 16 -8.54 2.27 8.02
CA GLU A 16 -7.63 2.42 6.89
C GLU A 16 -6.57 1.33 6.86
N LEU A 17 -5.94 1.00 8.00
CA LEU A 17 -4.99 -0.12 8.08
C LEU A 17 -5.61 -1.44 7.61
N ALA A 18 -6.88 -1.70 7.96
CA ALA A 18 -7.60 -2.88 7.49
C ALA A 18 -7.82 -2.88 5.97
N LYS A 19 -8.04 -1.71 5.35
CA LYS A 19 -8.11 -1.57 3.89
C LYS A 19 -6.74 -1.80 3.24
N LEU A 20 -5.67 -1.22 3.80
CA LEU A 20 -4.29 -1.41 3.32
C LEU A 20 -3.89 -2.89 3.36
N LEU A 21 -4.26 -3.61 4.42
CA LEU A 21 -4.00 -5.05 4.50
C LEU A 21 -4.70 -5.83 3.37
N LYS A 22 -5.95 -5.47 3.02
CA LYS A 22 -6.66 -6.09 1.89
C LYS A 22 -5.97 -5.80 0.56
N ILE A 23 -5.50 -4.57 0.35
CA ILE A 23 -4.74 -4.18 -0.85
C ILE A 23 -3.45 -5.00 -0.95
N PHE A 24 -2.70 -5.09 0.15
CA PHE A 24 -1.50 -5.90 0.24
C PHE A 24 -1.77 -7.36 -0.13
N ILE A 25 -2.78 -8.00 0.50
CA ILE A 25 -3.15 -9.40 0.24
C ILE A 25 -3.47 -9.62 -1.24
N LYS A 26 -4.29 -8.75 -1.83
CA LYS A 26 -4.66 -8.84 -3.25
C LYS A 26 -3.41 -8.79 -4.14
N LYS A 27 -2.58 -7.76 -3.99
CA LYS A 27 -1.35 -7.62 -4.80
C LYS A 27 -0.37 -8.77 -4.56
N HIS A 28 -0.26 -9.26 -3.33
CA HIS A 28 0.62 -10.37 -3.01
C HIS A 28 0.18 -11.67 -3.70
N LYS A 29 -1.13 -11.92 -3.80
CA LYS A 29 -1.66 -13.06 -4.57
C LYS A 29 -1.40 -12.91 -6.07
N ASP A 30 -1.50 -11.70 -6.60
CA ASP A 30 -1.30 -11.44 -8.03
C ASP A 30 0.17 -11.52 -8.46
N TYR A 31 1.10 -11.03 -7.64
CA TYR A 31 2.52 -10.86 -8.03
C TYR A 31 3.51 -11.74 -7.25
N GLY A 32 3.10 -12.33 -6.12
CA GLY A 32 4.00 -13.04 -5.21
C GLY A 32 5.06 -12.16 -4.57
N LYS A 33 6.12 -12.79 -4.05
CA LYS A 33 7.22 -12.13 -3.32
C LYS A 33 8.40 -11.70 -4.18
N ASN A 34 8.64 -12.40 -5.29
CA ASN A 34 9.92 -12.36 -6.00
C ASN A 34 10.28 -10.94 -6.46
N ASN A 35 9.31 -10.19 -7.00
CA ASN A 35 9.54 -8.80 -7.43
C ASN A 35 10.09 -7.88 -6.33
N ILE A 36 9.73 -8.12 -5.07
CA ILE A 36 10.24 -7.37 -3.92
C ILE A 36 11.59 -7.94 -3.47
N LEU A 37 11.73 -9.26 -3.40
CA LEU A 37 12.97 -9.91 -2.95
C LEU A 37 14.14 -9.68 -3.93
N ASP A 38 13.88 -9.68 -5.24
CA ASP A 38 14.89 -9.52 -6.28
C ASP A 38 15.45 -8.09 -6.33
N ASN A 39 14.59 -7.09 -6.08
CA ASN A 39 14.98 -5.68 -6.15
C ASN A 39 15.29 -5.05 -4.79
N GLY A 40 14.93 -5.74 -3.70
CA GLY A 40 15.08 -5.28 -2.33
C GLY A 40 14.47 -3.90 -2.07
N GLU A 41 15.04 -3.19 -1.11
CA GLU A 41 14.58 -1.87 -0.68
C GLU A 41 14.69 -0.80 -1.76
N LEU A 42 15.67 -0.90 -2.66
CA LEU A 42 15.83 0.01 -3.79
C LEU A 42 14.62 -0.08 -4.74
N GLY A 43 14.17 -1.31 -5.03
CA GLY A 43 12.96 -1.53 -5.82
C GLY A 43 11.69 -0.96 -5.18
N ILE A 44 11.60 -1.01 -3.85
CA ILE A 44 10.49 -0.40 -3.11
C ILE A 44 10.56 1.13 -3.21
N THR A 45 11.77 1.70 -3.08
CA THR A 45 12.00 3.14 -3.17
C THR A 45 11.57 3.70 -4.52
N PHE A 46 11.90 3.04 -5.63
CA PHE A 46 11.44 3.47 -6.96
C PHE A 46 9.92 3.43 -7.10
N ARG A 47 9.27 2.37 -6.61
CA ARG A 47 7.80 2.25 -6.64
C ARG A 47 7.12 3.37 -5.84
N ILE A 48 7.67 3.74 -4.68
CA ILE A 48 7.20 4.88 -3.90
C ILE A 48 7.42 6.19 -4.69
N ASN A 49 8.57 6.35 -5.34
CA ASN A 49 8.88 7.53 -6.14
C ASN A 49 7.87 7.73 -7.29
N ASP A 50 7.50 6.66 -8.00
CA ASP A 50 6.51 6.70 -9.06
C ASP A 50 5.14 7.22 -8.56
N LYS A 51 4.71 6.76 -7.38
CA LYS A 51 3.47 7.21 -6.74
C LYS A 51 3.56 8.66 -6.27
N LEU A 52 4.71 9.09 -5.74
CA LEU A 52 4.94 10.50 -5.39
C LEU A 52 4.90 11.41 -6.63
N ARG A 53 5.51 11.00 -7.74
CA ARG A 53 5.43 11.75 -9.01
C ARG A 53 4.00 11.83 -9.52
N ARG A 54 3.23 10.75 -9.38
CA ARG A 54 1.80 10.76 -9.72
C ARG A 54 1.03 11.75 -8.87
N LEU A 55 1.24 11.77 -7.55
CA LEU A 55 0.64 12.75 -6.64
C LEU A 55 1.00 14.19 -7.01
N GLN A 56 2.27 14.46 -7.32
CA GLN A 56 2.73 15.78 -7.78
C GLN A 56 2.02 16.22 -9.07
N ASN A 57 1.89 15.31 -10.04
CA ASN A 57 1.19 15.60 -11.28
C ASN A 57 -0.30 15.88 -11.07
N LEU A 58 -0.97 15.15 -10.16
CA LEU A 58 -2.38 15.39 -9.83
C LEU A 58 -2.58 16.71 -9.10
N ALA A 59 -1.70 17.06 -8.17
CA ALA A 59 -1.73 18.33 -7.45
C ALA A 59 -1.55 19.53 -8.40
N SER A 60 -0.66 19.43 -9.39
CA SER A 60 -0.37 20.52 -10.32
C SER A 60 -1.43 20.72 -11.40
N ASN A 61 -2.14 19.66 -11.81
CA ASN A 61 -3.03 19.70 -12.98
C ASN A 61 -4.51 19.94 -12.66
N GLY A 62 -4.90 20.03 -11.38
CA GLY A 62 -6.26 20.38 -10.92
C GLY A 62 -7.41 19.55 -11.50
N THR A 63 -7.11 18.43 -12.16
CA THR A 63 -8.04 17.64 -12.96
C THR A 63 -8.36 16.34 -12.26
N GLU A 64 -9.62 15.89 -12.40
CA GLU A 64 -10.04 14.61 -11.84
C GLU A 64 -9.26 13.45 -12.50
N PRO A 65 -8.61 12.59 -11.71
CA PRO A 65 -7.82 11.48 -12.25
C PRO A 65 -8.69 10.44 -12.94
N LYS A 66 -8.35 10.08 -14.20
CA LYS A 66 -9.05 9.03 -14.96
C LYS A 66 -8.76 7.59 -14.53
N ASN A 67 -7.52 7.30 -14.10
CA ASN A 67 -7.06 5.90 -13.94
C ASN A 67 -6.50 5.58 -12.54
N GLU A 68 -6.12 6.58 -11.73
CA GLU A 68 -5.61 6.37 -10.37
C GLU A 68 -5.70 7.67 -9.56
N SER A 69 -6.41 7.61 -8.43
CA SER A 69 -6.70 8.74 -7.55
C SER A 69 -5.56 9.07 -6.59
N CYS A 70 -5.59 10.28 -5.99
CA CYS A 70 -4.64 10.65 -4.94
C CYS A 70 -4.72 9.69 -3.74
N TYR A 71 -5.94 9.26 -3.38
CA TYR A 71 -6.16 8.36 -2.25
C TYR A 71 -5.51 6.99 -2.50
N GLU A 72 -5.70 6.38 -3.66
CA GLU A 72 -5.07 5.10 -4.02
C GLU A 72 -3.54 5.19 -4.03
N ASN A 73 -2.98 6.32 -4.51
CA ASN A 73 -1.53 6.54 -4.48
C ASN A 73 -0.98 6.59 -3.05
N TRP A 74 -1.66 7.26 -2.12
CA TRP A 74 -1.27 7.26 -0.71
C TRP A 74 -1.36 5.87 -0.07
N GLN A 75 -2.39 5.09 -0.41
CA GLN A 75 -2.53 3.72 0.07
C GLN A 75 -1.39 2.83 -0.43
N ASP A 76 -1.03 2.92 -1.72
CA ASP A 76 0.10 2.18 -2.29
C ASP A 76 1.42 2.55 -1.58
N ILE A 77 1.67 3.84 -1.33
CA ILE A 77 2.85 4.30 -0.59
C ILE A 77 2.88 3.69 0.82
N ALA A 78 1.75 3.72 1.53
CA ALA A 78 1.65 3.15 2.88
C ALA A 78 1.92 1.64 2.90
N VAL A 79 1.36 0.89 1.93
CA VAL A 79 1.64 -0.55 1.77
C VAL A 79 3.12 -0.80 1.51
N TYR A 80 3.74 -0.05 0.59
CA TYR A 80 5.17 -0.19 0.29
C TYR A 80 6.06 0.15 1.48
N ALA A 81 5.71 1.17 2.27
CA ALA A 81 6.44 1.51 3.49
C ALA A 81 6.40 0.37 4.51
N ILE A 82 5.24 -0.27 4.71
CA ILE A 82 5.12 -1.45 5.59
C ILE A 82 5.94 -2.63 5.04
N ILE A 83 5.89 -2.89 3.73
CA ILE A 83 6.72 -3.93 3.09
C ILE A 83 8.21 -3.65 3.31
N ALA A 84 8.68 -2.40 3.21
CA ALA A 84 10.08 -2.05 3.46
C ALA A 84 10.50 -2.36 4.90
N ILE A 85 9.65 -2.06 5.88
CA ILE A 85 9.89 -2.39 7.29
C ILE A 85 9.99 -3.91 7.47
N LEU A 86 9.02 -4.66 6.93
CA LEU A 86 9.01 -6.14 6.97
C LEU A 86 10.19 -6.77 6.21
N LEU A 87 10.71 -6.11 5.19
CA LEU A 87 11.88 -6.59 4.47
C LEU A 87 13.14 -6.40 5.31
N ARG A 88 13.29 -5.23 5.95
CA ARG A 88 14.44 -4.90 6.80
C ARG A 88 14.59 -5.82 8.01
N ASP A 89 13.47 -6.29 8.56
CA ASP A 89 13.47 -7.23 9.70
C ASP A 89 13.45 -8.71 9.30
N GLY A 90 13.48 -9.01 7.99
CA GLY A 90 13.48 -10.37 7.46
C GLY A 90 12.10 -11.05 7.37
N ARG A 91 11.07 -10.52 8.03
CA ARG A 91 9.74 -11.15 8.08
C ARG A 91 9.08 -11.30 6.72
N PHE A 92 9.29 -10.35 5.80
CA PHE A 92 8.74 -10.42 4.45
C PHE A 92 9.28 -11.64 3.68
N LYS A 93 10.55 -11.98 3.89
CA LYS A 93 11.19 -13.15 3.31
C LYS A 93 10.64 -14.43 3.94
N ASP A 94 10.61 -14.47 5.26
CA ASP A 94 10.43 -15.72 6.01
C ASP A 94 8.95 -16.14 6.18
N LEU A 95 8.02 -15.19 6.26
CA LEU A 95 6.61 -15.47 6.54
C LEU A 95 5.76 -15.59 5.27
N ILE A 96 4.93 -16.62 5.16
CA ILE A 96 3.96 -16.76 4.06
C ILE A 96 2.65 -16.05 4.39
N LEU A 97 1.89 -15.73 3.34
CA LEU A 97 0.51 -15.28 3.51
C LEU A 97 -0.33 -16.43 4.11
N ASP A 98 -1.23 -16.11 5.04
CA ASP A 98 -2.20 -17.05 5.59
C ASP A 98 -3.02 -17.70 4.46
N PRO A 99 -2.99 -19.04 4.29
CA PRO A 99 -3.70 -19.74 3.23
C PRO A 99 -5.23 -19.54 3.22
N GLN A 100 -5.82 -19.09 4.33
CA GLN A 100 -7.26 -18.84 4.44
C GLN A 100 -7.66 -17.41 4.02
N LYS A 101 -6.70 -16.50 3.82
CA LYS A 101 -6.92 -15.12 3.36
C LYS A 101 -7.04 -15.06 1.85
#